data_AF-A0AB37WTW9-F1
#
_entry.id   AF-A0AB37WTW9-F1
#
_cell.length_a   1.000
_cell.length_b   1.000
_cell.length_c   1.000
_cell.angle_alpha   90.00
_cell.angle_beta   90.00
_cell.angle_gamma   90.00
#
_symmetry.space_group_name_H-M   'P 1'
#
loop_
_entity.id
_entity.type
_entity.pdbx_description
1 polymer ?
#
loop_
_entity_poly.entity_id
_entity_poly.type
_entity_poly.pdbx_seq_one_letter_code
_entity_poly.pdbx_strand_id
1 'polypeptide(L)'
;MATIPSSRLLRPNLALAQQDTILSFLVPSVQCARFSTSPARWKRDNNKNRGNSAVRATGLRPRQTLSVREKDFSKQQLPKPVKIEQEVTGTPDHGLWDFFKDQKLLQTPVDEQRHGRSWTVGELRSRDWDSLHQLWWVCVKERNRLATEKLERKRLEAGYGDYENQERDKTVQETMKAILDTLAERHQAYQEAYVLAQHDPDIDLSRTDGPQFTQPTYDPLEVDDTSYNAAAEAPIEEPSKDKILPESEVQPKEKATHA
;
A
#
# COMPACT_ATOMS: atom_id res chain seq x y z
N MET A 1 27.69 15.60 13.45
CA MET A 1 27.45 15.45 14.90
C MET A 1 28.67 14.77 15.50
N ALA A 2 29.57 15.50 16.16
CA ALA A 2 30.72 14.90 16.85
C ALA A 2 30.86 15.53 18.23
N THR A 3 30.71 14.69 19.25
CA THR A 3 30.67 14.98 20.68
C THR A 3 32.08 15.23 21.23
N ILE A 4 32.22 16.21 22.12
CA ILE A 4 33.49 16.53 22.80
C ILE A 4 33.48 15.85 24.17
N PRO A 5 34.47 15.01 24.54
CA PRO A 5 34.56 14.50 25.89
C PRO A 5 35.11 15.56 26.83
N SER A 6 34.32 15.90 27.85
CA SER A 6 34.71 16.71 28.99
C SER A 6 35.44 15.87 30.03
N SER A 7 36.72 16.14 30.25
CA SER A 7 37.41 15.71 31.48
C SER A 7 38.39 16.79 31.93
N ARG A 8 38.00 17.57 32.96
CA ARG A 8 38.92 18.41 33.73
C ARG A 8 39.42 17.58 34.92
N LEU A 9 40.64 17.10 34.86
CA LEU A 9 41.35 16.63 36.05
C LEU A 9 41.95 17.85 36.76
N LEU A 10 41.37 18.23 37.90
CA LEU A 10 41.99 19.15 38.85
C LEU A 10 43.10 18.40 39.58
N ARG A 11 44.34 18.91 39.51
CA ARG A 11 45.42 18.49 40.42
C ARG A 11 45.49 19.46 41.62
N PRO A 12 45.83 18.96 42.82
CA PRO A 12 45.80 19.73 44.05
C PRO A 12 47.08 20.56 44.22
N ASN A 13 46.95 21.75 44.82
CA ASN A 13 48.09 22.49 45.34
C ASN A 13 48.34 22.06 46.78
N LEU A 14 49.55 21.56 47.05
CA LEU A 14 50.05 21.26 48.38
C LEU A 14 50.64 22.53 49.02
N ALA A 15 50.08 22.85 50.19
CA ALA A 15 50.69 23.40 51.42
C ALA A 15 51.45 24.74 51.42
N LEU A 16 50.97 25.66 52.26
CA LEU A 16 51.67 26.15 53.49
C LEU A 16 50.64 26.98 54.32
N ALA A 17 50.02 26.43 55.37
CA ALA A 17 50.45 26.41 56.78
C ALA A 17 50.54 27.80 57.45
N GLN A 18 49.55 28.07 58.33
CA GLN A 18 49.46 28.90 59.57
C GLN A 18 50.18 30.27 59.63
N GLN A 19 49.60 31.35 60.19
CA GLN A 19 49.20 31.49 61.60
C GLN A 19 48.11 32.56 61.83
N ASP A 20 47.17 32.22 62.70
CA ASP A 20 46.65 32.90 63.89
C ASP A 20 46.27 34.41 63.87
N THR A 21 44.96 34.61 63.98
CA THR A 21 44.21 35.61 64.79
C THR A 21 44.84 36.97 65.08
N ILE A 22 44.19 38.05 64.61
CA ILE A 22 43.55 39.09 65.43
C ILE A 22 42.56 39.88 64.54
N LEU A 23 41.35 40.09 65.09
CA LEU A 23 40.25 40.86 64.51
C LEU A 23 40.58 42.35 64.44
N SER A 24 40.37 42.96 63.28
CA SER A 24 40.18 44.41 63.13
C SER A 24 39.32 44.65 61.89
N PHE A 25 38.00 44.71 62.10
CA PHE A 25 37.02 45.14 61.10
C PHE A 25 37.28 46.61 60.76
N LEU A 26 37.73 46.89 59.53
CA LEU A 26 37.57 48.13 58.74
C LEU A 26 38.72 48.27 57.71
N VAL A 27 38.77 47.37 56.73
CA VAL A 27 39.48 47.63 55.46
C VAL A 27 38.67 46.94 54.36
N PRO A 28 38.36 47.59 53.22
CA PRO A 28 37.77 46.88 52.09
C PRO A 28 38.68 45.71 51.75
N SER A 29 38.16 44.49 51.94
CA SER A 29 38.73 43.26 51.41
C SER A 29 38.68 43.36 49.89
N VAL A 30 39.65 44.06 49.32
CA VAL A 30 40.07 43.87 47.94
C VAL A 30 40.67 42.47 47.92
N GLN A 31 39.81 41.46 47.77
CA GLN A 31 40.20 40.20 47.18
C GLN A 31 40.57 40.53 45.73
N CYS A 32 41.71 41.19 45.56
CA CYS A 32 42.44 41.13 44.32
C CYS A 32 42.78 39.65 44.19
N ALA A 33 41.98 38.93 43.39
CA ALA A 33 42.46 37.71 42.78
C ALA A 33 43.89 38.03 42.34
N ARG A 34 44.88 37.27 42.82
CA ARG A 34 46.25 37.40 42.34
C ARG A 34 46.15 37.16 40.84
N PHE A 35 46.01 38.25 40.09
CA PHE A 35 46.06 38.24 38.65
C PHE A 35 47.51 37.88 38.39
N SER A 36 47.74 36.58 38.26
CA SER A 36 49.02 36.00 37.93
C SER A 36 49.30 36.48 36.50
N THR A 37 49.84 37.69 36.39
CA THR A 37 50.35 38.28 35.15
C THR A 37 51.56 37.50 34.65
N SER A 38 52.13 36.62 35.48
CA SER A 38 53.12 35.66 35.02
C SER A 38 52.45 34.76 33.97
N PRO A 39 52.85 34.85 32.69
CA PRO A 39 52.29 34.00 31.67
C PRO A 39 52.57 32.57 32.10
N ALA A 40 51.52 31.75 32.22
CA ALA A 40 51.70 30.31 32.33
C ALA A 40 52.61 29.91 31.17
N ARG A 41 53.81 29.41 31.48
CA ARG A 41 54.84 29.06 30.48
C ARG A 41 54.43 27.77 29.75
N TRP A 42 53.27 27.79 29.10
CA TRP A 42 52.78 26.72 28.27
C TRP A 42 53.62 26.71 27.00
N LYS A 43 54.48 25.71 26.88
CA LYS A 43 55.39 25.54 25.75
C LYS A 43 54.67 25.25 24.42
N ARG A 44 53.36 24.98 24.45
CA ARG A 44 52.55 24.54 23.30
C ARG A 44 51.15 25.13 23.34
N ASP A 45 50.59 25.42 22.16
CA ASP A 45 49.17 25.77 22.01
C ASP A 45 48.29 24.53 22.27
N ASN A 46 47.37 24.64 23.23
CA ASN A 46 46.47 23.56 23.61
C ASN A 46 45.33 23.35 22.58
N ASN A 47 45.04 24.36 21.76
CA ASN A 47 44.03 24.24 20.72
C ASN A 47 44.66 23.71 19.42
N LYS A 48 44.37 22.45 19.08
CA LYS A 48 44.90 21.80 17.86
C LYS A 48 44.26 22.31 16.56
N ASN A 49 43.06 22.89 16.60
CA ASN A 49 42.29 23.33 15.42
C ASN A 49 42.12 24.85 15.29
N ARG A 50 42.76 25.66 16.15
CA ARG A 50 42.83 27.13 16.02
C ARG A 50 43.19 27.54 14.58
N GLY A 51 42.36 28.36 13.95
CA GLY A 51 42.60 28.88 12.60
C GLY A 51 42.43 27.85 11.47
N ASN A 52 42.04 26.60 11.76
CA ASN A 52 41.82 25.57 10.75
C ASN A 52 40.32 25.45 10.45
N SER A 53 39.91 25.70 9.21
CA SER A 53 38.52 25.60 8.76
C SER A 53 38.47 25.12 7.31
N ALA A 54 37.73 24.04 7.07
CA ALA A 54 37.56 23.45 5.75
C ALA A 54 36.67 24.33 4.84
N VAL A 55 35.57 24.87 5.38
CA VAL A 55 34.61 25.70 4.64
C VAL A 55 35.25 26.99 4.11
N ARG A 56 36.12 27.63 4.90
CA ARG A 56 36.84 28.85 4.47
C ARG A 56 38.17 28.54 3.80
N ALA A 57 38.48 27.27 3.57
CA ALA A 57 39.74 26.80 2.99
C ALA A 57 40.99 27.45 3.63
N THR A 58 41.00 27.66 4.96
CA THR A 58 42.12 28.37 5.62
C THR A 58 43.43 27.57 5.60
N GLY A 59 43.36 26.29 5.25
CA GLY A 59 44.53 25.43 5.09
C GLY A 59 45.21 25.07 6.42
N LEU A 60 46.44 24.59 6.32
CA LEU A 60 47.29 24.29 7.47
C LEU A 60 47.91 25.56 8.03
N ARG A 61 48.14 25.59 9.35
CA ARG A 61 48.87 26.68 9.98
C ARG A 61 50.30 26.81 9.43
N PRO A 62 50.92 28.01 9.46
CA PRO A 62 52.28 28.23 8.96
C PRO A 62 53.37 27.30 9.55
N ARG A 63 53.18 26.80 10.77
CA ARG A 63 54.14 25.89 11.47
C ARG A 63 53.68 24.43 11.54
N GLN A 64 52.57 24.09 10.88
CA GLN A 64 52.04 22.73 10.85
C GLN A 64 52.49 22.06 9.55
N THR A 65 53.55 21.26 9.64
CA THR A 65 54.05 20.41 8.56
C THR A 65 53.43 19.01 8.68
N LEU A 66 52.97 18.46 7.57
CA LEU A 66 52.52 17.07 7.47
C LEU A 66 53.54 16.30 6.63
N SER A 67 53.66 14.98 6.83
CA SER A 67 54.57 14.14 6.04
C SER A 67 54.25 14.15 4.54
N VAL A 68 52.98 14.30 4.19
CA VAL A 68 52.49 14.37 2.81
C VAL A 68 52.73 15.75 2.19
N ARG A 69 53.06 16.78 2.99
CA ARG A 69 53.28 18.14 2.50
C ARG A 69 54.75 18.29 2.08
N GLU A 70 54.98 18.32 0.77
CA GLU A 70 56.30 18.62 0.21
C GLU A 70 56.69 20.09 0.44
N LYS A 71 57.99 20.39 0.35
CA LYS A 71 58.53 21.76 0.55
C LYS A 71 57.94 22.76 -0.46
N ASP A 72 57.63 22.29 -1.66
CA ASP A 72 56.97 23.04 -2.73
C ASP A 72 55.45 22.82 -2.71
N PHE A 73 54.80 23.06 -1.56
CA PHE A 73 53.35 22.85 -1.38
C PHE A 73 52.49 23.55 -2.45
N SER A 74 52.94 24.70 -2.97
CA SER A 74 52.26 25.45 -4.04
C SER A 74 52.20 24.70 -5.38
N LYS A 75 53.11 23.75 -5.62
CA LYS A 75 53.20 22.96 -6.85
C LYS A 75 52.65 21.54 -6.68
N GLN A 76 52.41 21.10 -5.45
CA GLN A 76 51.91 19.77 -5.16
C GLN A 76 50.43 19.66 -5.54
N GLN A 77 50.14 18.95 -6.62
CA GLN A 77 48.77 18.69 -7.05
C GLN A 77 48.18 17.55 -6.21
N LEU A 78 47.01 17.79 -5.61
CA LEU A 78 46.27 16.73 -4.92
C LEU A 78 45.78 15.69 -5.95
N PRO A 79 45.72 14.39 -5.57
CA PRO A 79 45.17 13.37 -6.44
C PRO A 79 43.71 13.73 -6.74
N LYS A 80 43.38 13.81 -8.04
CA LYS A 80 42.01 14.06 -8.48
C LYS A 80 41.27 12.72 -8.52
N PRO A 81 40.12 12.59 -7.85
CA PRO A 81 39.35 11.35 -7.91
C PRO A 81 38.90 11.08 -9.35
N VAL A 82 38.92 9.82 -9.75
CA VAL A 82 38.37 9.38 -11.03
C VAL A 82 36.86 9.49 -10.95
N LYS A 83 36.23 10.07 -11.97
CA LYS A 83 34.78 10.09 -12.07
C LYS A 83 34.30 8.66 -12.31
N ILE A 84 33.24 8.24 -11.61
CA ILE A 84 32.63 6.94 -11.86
C ILE A 84 31.95 7.01 -13.23
N GLU A 85 32.56 6.38 -14.24
CA GLU A 85 32.04 6.33 -15.62
C GLU A 85 31.30 5.01 -15.90
N GLN A 86 31.47 4.00 -15.05
CA GLN A 86 30.83 2.70 -15.22
C GLN A 86 29.34 2.81 -14.86
N GLU A 87 28.49 2.68 -15.87
CA GLU A 87 27.06 2.46 -15.68
C GLU A 87 26.85 0.99 -15.28
N VAL A 88 26.55 0.75 -14.01
CA VAL A 88 26.20 -0.59 -13.54
C VAL A 88 24.84 -0.95 -14.11
N THR A 89 24.83 -1.78 -15.15
CA THR A 89 23.59 -2.34 -15.69
C THR A 89 23.16 -3.51 -14.81
N GLY A 90 21.96 -3.44 -14.24
CA GLY A 90 21.38 -4.55 -13.48
C GLY A 90 21.00 -5.74 -14.37
N THR A 91 20.55 -6.83 -13.76
CA THR A 91 19.99 -7.96 -14.52
C THR A 91 18.69 -7.53 -15.21
N PRO A 92 18.45 -7.96 -16.47
CA PRO A 92 17.21 -7.62 -17.17
C PRO A 92 15.97 -8.24 -16.49
N ASP A 93 16.11 -9.45 -15.94
CA ASP A 93 15.03 -10.20 -15.30
C ASP A 93 15.02 -10.00 -13.77
N HIS A 94 15.19 -8.75 -13.33
CA HIS A 94 15.12 -8.41 -11.92
C HIS A 94 13.67 -8.23 -11.46
N GLY A 95 13.28 -8.81 -10.32
CA GLY A 95 11.90 -8.69 -9.80
C GLY A 95 11.44 -7.25 -9.49
N LEU A 96 12.36 -6.30 -9.33
CA LEU A 96 12.00 -4.87 -9.20
C LEU A 96 11.43 -4.27 -10.49
N TRP A 97 11.65 -4.91 -11.64
CA TRP A 97 11.05 -4.46 -12.89
C TRP A 97 9.53 -4.64 -12.90
N ASP A 98 8.94 -5.50 -12.04
CA ASP A 98 7.48 -5.63 -11.90
C ASP A 98 6.80 -4.31 -11.49
N PHE A 99 7.53 -3.39 -10.85
CA PHE A 99 7.02 -2.06 -10.49
C PHE A 99 6.93 -1.09 -11.68
N PHE A 100 7.51 -1.44 -12.84
CA PHE A 100 7.61 -0.57 -14.00
C PHE A 100 7.06 -1.29 -15.24
N LYS A 101 6.00 -0.76 -15.83
CA LYS A 101 5.45 -1.35 -17.06
C LYS A 101 6.39 -1.04 -18.23
N ASP A 102 6.73 -2.07 -19.01
CA ASP A 102 7.66 -2.00 -20.16
C ASP A 102 9.05 -1.41 -19.82
N GLN A 103 9.50 -1.57 -18.56
CA GLN A 103 10.75 -0.98 -18.04
C GLN A 103 10.81 0.56 -18.17
N LYS A 104 9.65 1.22 -18.28
CA LYS A 104 9.52 2.69 -18.33
C LYS A 104 9.15 3.22 -16.95
N LEU A 105 9.73 4.38 -16.60
CA LEU A 105 9.45 5.05 -15.32
C LEU A 105 7.99 5.51 -15.21
N LEU A 106 7.47 6.09 -16.29
CA LEU A 106 6.11 6.59 -16.39
C LEU A 106 5.47 6.06 -17.68
N GLN A 107 4.18 5.76 -17.60
CA GLN A 107 3.34 5.46 -18.74
C GLN A 107 2.74 6.75 -19.31
N THR A 108 2.33 6.70 -20.58
CA THR A 108 1.61 7.84 -21.15
C THR A 108 0.17 7.83 -20.62
N PRO A 109 -0.47 9.00 -20.42
CA PRO A 109 -1.86 9.05 -19.97
C PRO A 109 -2.82 8.27 -20.88
N VAL A 110 -2.54 8.28 -22.20
CA VAL A 110 -3.29 7.51 -23.20
C VAL A 110 -3.16 6.00 -22.96
N ASP A 111 -1.97 5.52 -22.59
CA ASP A 111 -1.73 4.10 -22.30
C ASP A 111 -2.31 3.68 -20.94
N GLU A 112 -2.35 4.56 -19.95
CA GLU A 112 -3.03 4.32 -18.68
C GLU A 112 -4.56 4.21 -18.86
N GLN A 113 -5.13 5.09 -19.68
CA GLN A 113 -6.56 5.11 -20.00
C GLN A 113 -7.01 3.89 -20.80
N ARG A 114 -6.10 3.22 -21.52
CA ARG A 114 -6.36 1.96 -22.24
C ARG A 114 -6.51 0.78 -21.26
N HIS A 115 -7.61 0.75 -20.52
CA HIS A 115 -8.06 -0.40 -19.74
C HIS A 115 -9.52 -0.73 -20.02
N GLY A 116 -9.88 -1.98 -19.73
CA GLY A 116 -11.27 -2.43 -19.78
C GLY A 116 -12.03 -2.09 -18.50
N ARG A 117 -13.25 -2.60 -18.41
CA ARG A 117 -14.07 -2.51 -17.20
C ARG A 117 -13.55 -3.40 -16.05
N SER A 118 -14.05 -3.13 -14.86
CA SER A 118 -13.93 -4.01 -13.70
C SER A 118 -14.71 -5.33 -13.87
N TRP A 119 -14.23 -6.37 -13.21
CA TRP A 119 -14.92 -7.65 -13.01
C TRP A 119 -16.16 -7.47 -12.14
N THR A 120 -17.25 -8.10 -12.54
CA THR A 120 -18.50 -8.07 -11.77
C THR A 120 -18.62 -9.31 -10.87
N VAL A 121 -19.35 -9.18 -9.75
CA VAL A 121 -19.61 -10.28 -8.81
C VAL A 121 -20.21 -11.50 -9.53
N GLY A 122 -21.18 -11.28 -10.42
CA GLY A 122 -21.84 -12.35 -11.17
C GLY A 122 -20.88 -13.21 -12.01
N GLU A 123 -19.87 -12.58 -12.62
CA GLU A 123 -18.84 -13.29 -13.40
C GLU A 123 -17.91 -14.10 -12.50
N LEU A 124 -17.51 -13.52 -11.37
CA LEU A 124 -16.59 -14.13 -10.41
C LEU A 124 -17.23 -15.30 -9.65
N ARG A 125 -18.55 -15.35 -9.51
CA ARG A 125 -19.28 -16.49 -8.92
C ARG A 125 -19.02 -17.81 -9.65
N SER A 126 -18.73 -17.78 -10.94
CA SER A 126 -18.43 -18.97 -11.75
C SER A 126 -16.98 -19.47 -11.61
N ARG A 127 -16.11 -18.77 -10.87
CA ARG A 127 -14.67 -19.04 -10.84
C ARG A 127 -14.20 -19.75 -9.56
N ASP A 128 -13.22 -20.62 -9.69
CA ASP A 128 -12.64 -21.36 -8.57
C ASP A 128 -11.85 -20.46 -7.60
N TRP A 129 -11.64 -20.94 -6.36
CA TRP A 129 -10.90 -20.21 -5.33
C TRP A 129 -9.48 -19.86 -5.76
N ASP A 130 -8.74 -20.80 -6.37
CA ASP A 130 -7.37 -20.59 -6.82
C ASP A 130 -7.29 -19.46 -7.87
N SER A 131 -8.26 -19.41 -8.78
CA SER A 131 -8.34 -18.37 -9.81
C SER A 131 -8.61 -16.98 -9.19
N LEU A 132 -9.50 -16.91 -8.21
CA LEU A 132 -9.77 -15.66 -7.47
C LEU A 132 -8.54 -15.19 -6.68
N HIS A 133 -7.82 -16.12 -6.06
CA HIS A 133 -6.59 -15.84 -5.32
C HIS A 133 -5.48 -15.30 -6.23
N GLN A 134 -5.29 -15.91 -7.41
CA GLN A 134 -4.34 -15.43 -8.41
C GLN A 134 -4.72 -14.03 -8.91
N LEU A 135 -6.00 -13.83 -9.25
CA LEU A 135 -6.52 -12.53 -9.69
C LEU A 135 -6.30 -11.44 -8.64
N TRP A 136 -6.50 -11.77 -7.36
CA TRP A 136 -6.23 -10.85 -6.25
C TRP A 136 -4.77 -10.35 -6.27
N TRP A 137 -3.79 -11.25 -6.42
CA TRP A 137 -2.38 -10.85 -6.49
C TRP A 137 -2.03 -10.05 -7.74
N VAL A 138 -2.66 -10.34 -8.87
CA VAL A 138 -2.53 -9.50 -10.08
C VAL A 138 -3.03 -8.08 -9.79
N CYS A 139 -4.18 -7.93 -9.11
CA CYS A 139 -4.70 -6.62 -8.70
C CYS A 139 -3.75 -5.90 -7.72
N VAL A 140 -3.19 -6.60 -6.75
CA VAL A 140 -2.23 -6.02 -5.79
C VAL A 140 -0.97 -5.53 -6.50
N LYS A 141 -0.40 -6.32 -7.40
CA LYS A 141 0.76 -5.92 -8.20
C LYS A 141 0.45 -4.68 -9.05
N GLU A 142 -0.73 -4.65 -9.67
CA GLU A 142 -1.19 -3.50 -10.45
C GLU A 142 -1.26 -2.22 -9.61
N ARG A 143 -1.87 -2.29 -8.41
CA ARG A 143 -1.99 -1.14 -7.51
C ARG A 143 -0.63 -0.65 -7.01
N ASN A 144 0.29 -1.57 -6.72
CA ASN A 144 1.65 -1.21 -6.33
C ASN A 144 2.37 -0.46 -7.45
N ARG A 145 2.22 -0.91 -8.70
CA ARG A 145 2.75 -0.22 -9.88
C ARG A 145 2.16 1.17 -10.05
N LEU A 146 0.83 1.31 -9.94
CA LEU A 146 0.15 2.60 -10.05
C LEU A 146 0.59 3.57 -8.93
N ALA A 147 0.81 3.06 -7.72
CA ALA A 147 1.35 3.85 -6.62
C ALA A 147 2.78 4.34 -6.89
N THR A 148 3.65 3.48 -7.43
CA THR A 148 5.00 3.86 -7.84
C THR A 148 4.98 4.95 -8.90
N GLU A 149 4.16 4.79 -9.93
CA GLU A 149 4.00 5.78 -11.00
C GLU A 149 3.49 7.13 -10.46
N LYS A 150 2.49 7.11 -9.58
CA LYS A 150 1.98 8.34 -8.93
C LYS A 150 3.04 9.05 -8.09
N LEU A 151 3.89 8.31 -7.39
CA LEU A 151 4.97 8.90 -6.59
C LEU A 151 6.06 9.51 -7.47
N GLU A 152 6.49 8.80 -8.51
CA GLU A 152 7.51 9.31 -9.44
C GLU A 152 6.98 10.48 -10.27
N ARG A 153 5.72 10.46 -10.70
CA ARG A 153 5.10 11.60 -11.40
C ARG A 153 5.08 12.86 -10.54
N LYS A 154 4.74 12.72 -9.25
CA LYS A 154 4.80 13.83 -8.28
C LYS A 154 6.22 14.34 -8.05
N ARG A 155 7.20 13.44 -7.98
CA ARG A 155 8.62 13.78 -7.79
C ARG A 155 9.20 14.52 -9.00
N LEU A 156 8.82 14.10 -10.21
CA LEU A 156 9.27 14.68 -11.47
C LEU A 156 8.45 15.91 -11.89
N GLU A 157 7.36 16.22 -11.20
CA GLU A 157 6.39 17.26 -11.56
C GLU A 157 5.93 17.14 -13.03
N ALA A 158 5.74 15.90 -13.51
CA ALA A 158 5.53 15.59 -14.93
C ALA A 158 4.13 15.98 -15.48
N GLY A 159 3.29 16.64 -14.67
CA GLY A 159 2.01 17.21 -15.09
C GLY A 159 0.87 16.19 -15.14
N TYR A 160 0.36 15.94 -16.35
CA TYR A 160 -0.87 15.16 -16.61
C TYR A 160 -0.71 13.64 -16.35
N GLY A 161 -1.82 12.91 -16.25
CA GLY A 161 -1.87 11.45 -16.02
C GLY A 161 -2.43 11.06 -14.64
N ASP A 162 -2.50 11.99 -13.69
CA ASP A 162 -2.95 11.70 -12.32
C ASP A 162 -4.42 11.27 -12.25
N TYR A 163 -5.24 11.73 -13.18
CA TYR A 163 -6.66 11.39 -13.26
C TYR A 163 -6.84 9.97 -13.81
N GLU A 164 -6.16 9.65 -14.90
CA GLU A 164 -6.18 8.37 -15.60
C GLU A 164 -5.66 7.24 -14.68
N ASN A 165 -4.57 7.52 -13.97
CA ASN A 165 -4.01 6.59 -12.98
C ASN A 165 -5.00 6.32 -11.82
N GLN A 166 -5.69 7.36 -11.34
CA GLN A 166 -6.71 7.22 -10.29
C GLN A 166 -7.96 6.46 -10.77
N GLU A 167 -8.40 6.69 -12.01
CA GLU A 167 -9.51 5.95 -12.61
C GLU A 167 -9.17 4.46 -12.71
N ARG A 168 -7.96 4.14 -13.15
CA ARG A 168 -7.47 2.77 -13.20
C ARG A 168 -7.34 2.12 -11.82
N ASP A 169 -6.85 2.83 -10.81
CA ASP A 169 -6.81 2.32 -9.44
C ASP A 169 -8.22 2.07 -8.89
N LYS A 170 -9.20 2.93 -9.21
CA LYS A 170 -10.61 2.71 -8.85
C LYS A 170 -11.17 1.45 -9.48
N THR A 171 -10.96 1.22 -10.78
CA THR A 171 -11.46 -0.01 -11.44
C THR A 171 -10.84 -1.26 -10.83
N VAL A 172 -9.54 -1.26 -10.50
CA VAL A 172 -8.88 -2.37 -9.81
C VAL A 172 -9.41 -2.56 -8.37
N GLN A 173 -9.73 -1.48 -7.66
CA GLN A 173 -10.34 -1.57 -6.35
C GLN A 173 -11.75 -2.17 -6.39
N GLU A 174 -12.54 -1.83 -7.42
CA GLU A 174 -13.85 -2.44 -7.64
C GLU A 174 -13.73 -3.95 -7.88
N THR A 175 -12.73 -4.40 -8.66
CA THR A 175 -12.51 -5.84 -8.86
C THR A 175 -12.11 -6.54 -7.56
N MET A 176 -11.27 -5.90 -6.75
CA MET A 176 -10.90 -6.44 -5.43
C MET A 176 -12.10 -6.55 -4.49
N LYS A 177 -12.98 -5.55 -4.48
CA LYS A 177 -14.24 -5.60 -3.71
C LYS A 177 -15.14 -6.72 -4.19
N ALA A 178 -15.33 -6.85 -5.51
CA ALA A 178 -16.13 -7.91 -6.08
C ALA A 178 -15.60 -9.31 -5.70
N ILE A 179 -14.28 -9.50 -5.65
CA ILE A 179 -13.68 -10.76 -5.16
C ILE A 179 -14.06 -11.00 -3.69
N LEU A 180 -13.91 -10.00 -2.83
CA LEU A 180 -14.27 -10.13 -1.40
C LEU A 180 -15.75 -10.46 -1.22
N ASP A 181 -16.63 -9.76 -1.94
CA ASP A 181 -18.08 -9.98 -1.88
C ASP A 181 -18.43 -11.41 -2.32
N THR A 182 -17.82 -11.92 -3.40
CA THR A 182 -18.07 -13.30 -3.86
C THR A 182 -17.65 -14.35 -2.84
N LEU A 183 -16.54 -14.13 -2.13
CA LEU A 183 -16.04 -15.05 -1.11
C LEU A 183 -16.92 -15.00 0.15
N ALA A 184 -17.38 -13.80 0.53
CA ALA A 184 -18.31 -13.61 1.63
C ALA A 184 -19.67 -14.27 1.33
N GLU A 185 -20.23 -14.07 0.13
CA GLU A 185 -21.46 -14.71 -0.33
C GLU A 185 -21.34 -16.24 -0.28
N ARG A 186 -20.24 -16.82 -0.78
CA ARG A 186 -20.01 -18.27 -0.75
C ARG A 186 -19.92 -18.82 0.67
N HIS A 187 -19.21 -18.12 1.54
CA HIS A 187 -19.06 -18.54 2.92
C HIS A 187 -20.41 -18.52 3.64
N GLN A 188 -21.19 -17.45 3.46
CA GLN A 188 -22.54 -17.34 4.01
C GLN A 188 -23.46 -18.45 3.47
N ALA A 189 -23.48 -18.64 2.14
CA ALA A 189 -24.29 -19.69 1.51
C ALA A 189 -23.90 -21.10 1.99
N TYR A 190 -22.61 -21.37 2.19
CA TYR A 190 -22.14 -22.63 2.75
C TYR A 190 -22.61 -22.82 4.19
N GLN A 191 -22.53 -21.79 5.04
CA GLN A 191 -22.98 -21.88 6.42
C GLN A 191 -24.49 -22.13 6.51
N GLU A 192 -25.28 -21.43 5.70
CA GLU A 192 -26.74 -21.63 5.62
C GLU A 192 -27.09 -23.02 5.11
N ALA A 193 -26.44 -23.48 4.04
CA ALA A 193 -26.61 -24.83 3.51
C ALA A 193 -26.20 -25.91 4.53
N TYR A 194 -25.13 -25.67 5.30
CA TYR A 194 -24.69 -26.58 6.35
C TYR A 194 -25.71 -26.71 7.48
N VAL A 195 -26.34 -25.59 7.90
CA VAL A 195 -27.41 -25.61 8.90
C VAL A 195 -28.65 -26.34 8.35
N LEU A 196 -29.02 -26.11 7.09
CA LEU A 196 -30.12 -26.83 6.45
C LEU A 196 -29.84 -28.34 6.35
N ALA A 197 -28.62 -28.72 5.96
CA ALA A 197 -28.20 -30.11 5.85
C ALA A 197 -28.21 -30.87 7.18
N GLN A 198 -28.07 -30.19 8.33
CA GLN A 198 -28.24 -30.84 9.65
C GLN A 198 -29.66 -31.33 9.91
N HIS A 199 -30.65 -30.72 9.24
CA HIS A 199 -32.06 -31.04 9.40
C HIS A 199 -32.60 -31.93 8.27
N ASP A 200 -31.80 -32.17 7.23
CA ASP A 200 -32.18 -32.93 6.04
C ASP A 200 -31.97 -34.45 6.27
N PRO A 201 -33.00 -35.31 6.14
CA PRO A 201 -32.84 -36.76 6.28
C PRO A 201 -31.97 -37.40 5.19
N ASP A 202 -31.75 -36.74 4.04
CA ASP A 202 -31.00 -37.30 2.92
C ASP A 202 -29.47 -37.11 3.05
N ILE A 203 -29.01 -36.31 4.03
CA ILE A 203 -27.61 -35.93 4.23
C ILE A 203 -27.08 -36.40 5.59
N ASP A 204 -26.15 -37.36 5.58
CA ASP A 204 -25.51 -37.89 6.78
C ASP A 204 -24.18 -37.19 7.09
N LEU A 205 -24.21 -36.07 7.83
CA LEU A 205 -23.01 -35.30 8.19
C LEU A 205 -22.03 -36.04 9.13
N SER A 206 -22.48 -37.09 9.81
CA SER A 206 -21.63 -37.89 10.72
C SER A 206 -20.74 -38.90 10.00
N ARG A 207 -21.00 -39.14 8.72
CA ARG A 207 -20.32 -40.14 7.92
C ARG A 207 -18.98 -39.61 7.43
N THR A 208 -17.90 -40.24 7.88
CA THR A 208 -16.52 -39.94 7.44
C THR A 208 -16.12 -40.73 6.19
N ASP A 209 -16.65 -41.96 6.05
CA ASP A 209 -16.28 -42.89 4.97
C ASP A 209 -17.40 -43.02 3.93
N GLY A 210 -17.16 -42.51 2.71
CA GLY A 210 -18.06 -42.60 1.56
C GLY A 210 -18.87 -41.33 1.27
N PRO A 211 -19.84 -41.37 0.32
CA PRO A 211 -20.68 -40.22 0.01
C PRO A 211 -21.60 -39.90 1.19
N GLN A 212 -21.62 -38.63 1.58
CA GLN A 212 -22.51 -38.12 2.65
C GLN A 212 -23.96 -37.94 2.19
N PHE A 213 -24.15 -37.73 0.88
CA PHE A 213 -25.46 -37.58 0.28
C PHE A 213 -25.97 -38.93 -0.25
N THR A 214 -27.18 -39.31 0.16
CA THR A 214 -27.86 -40.50 -0.36
C THR A 214 -28.94 -40.05 -1.34
N GLN A 215 -28.84 -40.47 -2.61
CA GLN A 215 -29.90 -40.17 -3.58
C GLN A 215 -31.18 -40.89 -3.15
N PRO A 216 -32.30 -40.15 -2.95
CA PRO A 216 -33.57 -40.80 -2.67
C PRO A 216 -33.94 -41.71 -3.85
N THR A 217 -34.45 -42.89 -3.53
CA THR A 217 -34.90 -43.84 -4.55
C THR A 217 -36.18 -43.27 -5.14
N TYR A 218 -36.10 -42.74 -6.36
CA TYR A 218 -37.19 -42.21 -7.18
C TYR A 218 -38.58 -42.78 -6.80
N ASP A 219 -39.51 -41.91 -6.41
CA ASP A 219 -40.93 -42.25 -6.22
C ASP A 219 -41.73 -41.80 -7.45
N PRO A 220 -42.14 -42.71 -8.36
CA PRO A 220 -42.91 -42.36 -9.56
C PRO A 220 -44.34 -41.84 -9.30
N LEU A 221 -44.76 -41.65 -8.04
CA LEU A 221 -46.17 -41.47 -7.65
C LEU A 221 -46.53 -40.14 -6.99
N GLU A 222 -45.68 -39.10 -7.03
CA GLU A 222 -46.21 -37.74 -6.89
C GLU A 222 -46.91 -37.33 -8.20
N VAL A 223 -48.09 -37.91 -8.41
CA VAL A 223 -49.07 -37.54 -9.43
C VAL A 223 -49.60 -36.15 -9.10
N ASP A 224 -49.72 -35.32 -10.13
CA ASP A 224 -50.28 -33.95 -10.12
C ASP A 224 -51.42 -33.73 -9.10
N ASP A 225 -51.10 -33.22 -7.91
CA ASP A 225 -52.08 -32.63 -6.99
C ASP A 225 -52.48 -31.20 -7.41
N THR A 226 -52.68 -31.00 -8.73
CA THR A 226 -53.48 -29.89 -9.25
C THR A 226 -54.76 -30.41 -9.92
N SER A 227 -55.47 -31.26 -9.18
CA SER A 227 -56.92 -31.39 -9.31
C SER A 227 -57.57 -30.04 -8.95
N TYR A 228 -57.63 -29.14 -9.93
CA TYR A 228 -58.53 -27.98 -9.86
C TYR A 228 -59.95 -28.47 -9.62
N ASN A 229 -60.53 -28.01 -8.51
CA ASN A 229 -61.94 -28.06 -8.15
C ASN A 229 -62.89 -28.01 -9.37
N ALA A 230 -63.50 -29.14 -9.72
CA ALA A 230 -64.66 -29.18 -10.62
C ALA A 230 -65.60 -30.32 -10.21
N ALA A 231 -65.97 -30.35 -8.94
CA ALA A 231 -67.14 -31.08 -8.47
C ALA A 231 -68.27 -30.07 -8.18
N ALA A 232 -68.93 -29.59 -9.24
CA ALA A 232 -70.32 -29.14 -9.23
C ALA A 232 -70.75 -28.69 -10.63
N GLU A 233 -71.19 -29.61 -11.48
CA GLU A 233 -72.26 -29.31 -12.45
C GLU A 233 -72.99 -30.60 -12.84
N ALA A 234 -74.31 -30.52 -12.84
CA ALA A 234 -75.27 -31.62 -12.85
C ALA A 234 -75.47 -32.24 -14.26
N PRO A 235 -76.09 -33.45 -14.34
CA PRO A 235 -76.26 -34.19 -15.59
C PRO A 235 -77.17 -33.49 -16.62
N ILE A 236 -76.75 -33.61 -17.88
CA ILE A 236 -77.37 -33.11 -19.11
C ILE A 236 -78.64 -33.91 -19.45
N GLU A 237 -79.78 -33.23 -19.61
CA GLU A 237 -80.90 -33.68 -20.45
C GLU A 237 -80.80 -32.99 -21.82
N GLU A 238 -80.71 -33.78 -22.89
CA GLU A 238 -80.74 -33.30 -24.28
C GLU A 238 -82.15 -32.85 -24.70
N PRO A 239 -82.23 -31.86 -25.61
CA PRO A 239 -83.04 -32.12 -26.79
C PRO A 239 -82.42 -31.67 -28.12
N SER A 240 -82.38 -32.63 -29.04
CA SER A 240 -82.70 -32.56 -30.47
C SER A 240 -82.26 -31.34 -31.30
N LYS A 241 -81.34 -31.62 -32.23
CA LYS A 241 -81.11 -30.85 -33.46
C LYS A 241 -82.37 -30.80 -34.30
N ASP A 242 -82.78 -29.59 -34.69
CA ASP A 242 -83.36 -29.34 -36.01
C ASP A 242 -83.24 -27.86 -36.43
N LYS A 243 -82.60 -27.69 -37.60
CA LYS A 243 -82.97 -26.76 -38.69
C LYS A 243 -82.65 -25.25 -38.65
N ILE A 244 -81.85 -24.89 -39.69
CA ILE A 244 -81.98 -23.77 -40.64
C ILE A 244 -81.21 -22.47 -40.32
N LEU A 245 -80.15 -22.23 -41.10
CA LEU A 245 -79.63 -20.90 -41.49
C LEU A 245 -80.54 -20.30 -42.59
N PRO A 246 -80.73 -18.97 -42.71
CA PRO A 246 -79.77 -18.19 -43.51
C PRO A 246 -79.59 -16.68 -43.15
N GLU A 247 -78.52 -16.11 -43.74
CA GLU A 247 -78.36 -14.73 -44.27
C GLU A 247 -78.37 -13.54 -43.26
N SER A 248 -77.28 -12.78 -43.06
CA SER A 248 -76.53 -11.82 -43.91
C SER A 248 -76.91 -10.36 -43.59
N GLU A 249 -75.93 -9.52 -43.16
CA GLU A 249 -75.76 -8.08 -43.49
C GLU A 249 -74.60 -7.48 -42.65
N VAL A 250 -73.44 -7.17 -43.25
CA VAL A 250 -72.96 -5.82 -43.65
C VAL A 250 -72.64 -4.85 -42.48
N GLN A 251 -71.34 -4.82 -42.11
CA GLN A 251 -70.39 -3.71 -41.80
C GLN A 251 -70.87 -2.24 -41.54
N PRO A 252 -69.98 -1.28 -41.12
CA PRO A 252 -68.91 -1.24 -40.09
C PRO A 252 -68.89 0.11 -39.31
N LYS A 253 -67.76 0.43 -38.64
CA LYS A 253 -67.26 1.72 -38.08
C LYS A 253 -67.29 1.76 -36.53
N GLU A 254 -66.27 2.22 -35.81
CA GLU A 254 -65.44 3.40 -36.08
C GLU A 254 -64.12 3.37 -35.28
N LYS A 255 -63.07 3.94 -35.87
CA LYS A 255 -61.78 4.25 -35.25
C LYS A 255 -61.93 5.49 -34.36
N ALA A 256 -61.24 5.54 -33.23
CA ALA A 256 -60.89 6.79 -32.57
C ALA A 256 -59.44 6.74 -32.04
N THR A 257 -58.57 7.34 -32.83
CA THR A 257 -57.25 7.88 -32.45
C THR A 257 -57.44 9.25 -31.81
N HIS A 258 -56.78 9.52 -30.68
CA HIS A 258 -56.34 10.85 -30.25
C HIS A 258 -55.06 10.63 -29.42
N ALA A 259 -53.90 11.04 -29.94
CA ALA A 259 -53.27 12.37 -29.81
C ALA A 259 -52.46 12.45 -28.51
#